data_AF-A0A1G4A0U2-F1
#
_entry.id   AF-A0A1G4A0U2-F1
#
_cell.length_a   1.000
_cell.length_b   1.000
_cell.length_c   1.000
_cell.angle_alpha   90.00
_cell.angle_beta   90.00
_cell.angle_gamma   90.00
#
_symmetry.space_group_name_H-M   'P 1'
#
loop_
_entity.id
_entity.type
_entity.pdbx_description
1 polymer ?
#
loop_
_entity_poly.entity_id
_entity_poly.type
_entity_poly.pdbx_seq_one_letter_code
_entity_poly.pdbx_strand_id
1 'polypeptide(L)'
;MKKTPFLSALMLWCLVANPLAAADSPAATVPSPMAVKEMAAVEQFLNLSDAELDQMLQVIGRIRAMKPEERAALRREIAQFRQLPEPQRQQLRQGWGWMPPEIQDGWRAMMQKATPERHAEIQAKLQSLPAGERATYRRQLVEEYLKQKAAKK
;
A
#
# COMPACT_ATOMS: atom_id res chain seq x y z
N MET A 1 20.43 -29.20 71.33
CA MET A 1 19.51 -30.01 72.15
C MET A 1 18.08 -29.58 71.81
N LYS A 2 17.25 -30.52 71.36
CA LYS A 2 15.81 -30.36 71.17
C LYS A 2 15.12 -30.48 72.52
N LYS A 3 14.10 -29.66 72.81
CA LYS A 3 12.98 -29.95 73.72
C LYS A 3 11.85 -28.92 73.52
N THR A 4 10.74 -29.45 73.01
CA THR A 4 9.34 -28.99 72.97
C THR A 4 8.77 -28.86 74.40
N PRO A 5 7.44 -28.74 74.65
CA PRO A 5 6.30 -28.08 73.95
C PRO A 5 5.46 -27.22 74.95
N PHE A 6 4.50 -26.40 74.49
CA PHE A 6 3.24 -26.30 75.24
C PHE A 6 2.05 -25.95 74.33
N LEU A 7 0.97 -26.68 74.61
CA LEU A 7 -0.31 -26.78 73.94
C LEU A 7 -1.34 -25.86 74.62
N SER A 8 -2.41 -25.58 73.87
CA SER A 8 -3.78 -25.29 74.33
C SER A 8 -4.17 -23.86 74.72
N ALA A 9 -5.10 -23.30 73.92
CA ALA A 9 -6.49 -22.95 74.30
C ALA A 9 -7.01 -21.88 73.31
N LEU A 10 -7.85 -22.23 72.33
CA LEU A 10 -9.32 -22.20 72.41
C LEU A 10 -9.92 -20.81 72.71
N MET A 11 -10.30 -20.08 71.65
CA MET A 11 -11.48 -19.21 71.58
C MET A 11 -11.75 -18.88 70.10
N LEU A 12 -12.82 -19.39 69.50
CA LEU A 12 -14.20 -18.89 69.52
C LEU A 12 -14.42 -17.74 68.50
N TRP A 13 -15.18 -18.09 67.46
CA TRP A 13 -16.03 -17.23 66.62
C TRP A 13 -15.41 -16.01 65.93
N CYS A 14 -15.30 -16.13 64.60
CA CYS A 14 -15.75 -15.08 63.69
C CYS A 14 -16.43 -15.74 62.48
N LEU A 15 -17.75 -15.74 62.52
CA LEU A 15 -18.59 -15.86 61.33
C LEU A 15 -18.30 -14.61 60.49
N VAL A 16 -17.54 -14.74 59.40
CA VAL A 16 -17.46 -13.69 58.38
C VAL A 16 -17.80 -14.33 57.05
N ALA A 17 -18.79 -13.70 56.42
CA ALA A 17 -19.41 -14.06 55.17
C ALA A 17 -18.41 -14.53 54.12
N ASN A 18 -18.80 -15.59 53.42
CA ASN A 18 -18.16 -16.05 52.20
C ASN A 18 -18.68 -15.15 51.05
N PRO A 19 -17.90 -14.21 50.48
CA PRO A 19 -18.21 -13.75 49.15
C PRO A 19 -17.62 -14.80 48.20
N LEU A 20 -18.50 -15.63 47.67
CA LEU A 20 -18.29 -16.30 46.39
C LEU A 20 -18.28 -15.20 45.31
N ALA A 21 -17.22 -14.39 45.26
CA ALA A 21 -16.97 -13.49 44.16
C ALA A 21 -16.00 -14.21 43.24
N ALA A 22 -16.57 -14.92 42.26
CA ALA A 22 -15.87 -15.23 41.04
C ALA A 22 -15.33 -13.92 40.47
N ALA A 23 -14.06 -13.62 40.74
CA ALA A 23 -13.29 -12.67 39.97
C ALA A 23 -13.02 -13.33 38.62
N ASP A 24 -14.07 -13.40 37.80
CA ASP A 24 -13.94 -13.42 36.35
C ASP A 24 -13.35 -12.05 36.01
N SER A 25 -12.03 -11.92 36.17
CA SER A 25 -11.31 -10.78 35.63
C SER A 25 -11.40 -10.95 34.13
N PRO A 26 -12.11 -10.08 33.38
CA PRO A 26 -11.84 -9.99 31.96
C PRO A 26 -10.41 -9.47 31.90
N ALA A 27 -9.46 -10.37 31.70
CA ALA A 27 -8.14 -10.00 31.24
C ALA A 27 -8.41 -9.13 30.01
N ALA A 28 -8.26 -7.81 30.17
CA ALA A 28 -8.40 -6.86 29.11
C ALA A 28 -7.43 -7.33 28.03
N THR A 29 -7.98 -7.97 27.01
CA THR A 29 -7.23 -8.45 25.86
C THR A 29 -6.86 -7.17 25.13
N VAL A 30 -5.74 -6.57 25.53
CA VAL A 30 -5.15 -5.47 24.79
C VAL A 30 -4.88 -6.05 23.41
N PRO A 31 -5.55 -5.56 22.35
CA PRO A 31 -5.40 -6.14 21.04
C PRO A 31 -3.92 -6.05 20.66
N SER A 32 -3.35 -7.18 20.23
CA SER A 32 -1.98 -7.23 19.77
C SER A 32 -1.77 -6.18 18.69
N PRO A 33 -0.62 -5.47 18.65
CA PRO A 33 -0.34 -4.47 17.61
C PRO A 33 -0.42 -5.05 16.18
N MET A 34 -0.30 -6.37 16.03
CA MET A 34 -0.56 -7.07 14.77
C MET A 34 -2.05 -7.10 14.42
N ALA A 35 -2.92 -7.44 15.38
CA ALA A 35 -4.36 -7.46 15.19
C ALA A 35 -4.91 -6.06 14.84
N VAL A 36 -4.38 -5.00 15.46
CA VAL A 36 -4.76 -3.61 15.14
C VAL A 36 -4.38 -3.25 13.70
N LYS A 37 -3.19 -3.67 13.24
CA LYS A 37 -2.77 -3.44 11.84
C LYS A 37 -3.60 -4.24 10.84
N GLU A 38 -3.96 -5.48 11.18
CA GLU A 38 -4.82 -6.31 10.35
C GLU A 38 -6.21 -5.69 10.21
N MET A 39 -6.82 -5.21 11.30
CA MET A 39 -8.10 -4.51 11.25
C MET A 39 -8.04 -3.24 10.40
N ALA A 40 -7.00 -2.42 10.55
CA ALA A 40 -6.82 -1.22 9.73
C ALA A 40 -6.64 -1.55 8.23
N ALA A 41 -5.94 -2.64 7.90
CA ALA A 41 -5.80 -3.10 6.53
C ALA A 41 -7.14 -3.60 5.96
N VAL A 42 -7.93 -4.34 6.76
CA VAL A 42 -9.27 -4.80 6.38
C VAL A 42 -10.20 -3.63 6.12
N GLU A 43 -10.23 -2.63 7.00
CA GLU A 43 -11.00 -1.40 6.79
C GLU A 43 -10.58 -0.68 5.50
N GLN A 44 -9.28 -0.64 5.20
CA GLN A 44 -8.80 -0.07 3.96
C GLN A 44 -9.29 -0.85 2.72
N PHE A 45 -9.32 -2.19 2.78
CA PHE A 45 -9.85 -3.02 1.68
C PHE A 45 -11.35 -2.88 1.49
N LEU A 46 -12.11 -2.76 2.58
CA LEU A 46 -13.56 -2.56 2.52
C LEU A 46 -13.96 -1.23 1.87
N ASN A 47 -13.04 -0.26 1.84
CA ASN A 47 -13.24 1.04 1.20
C ASN A 47 -12.82 1.08 -0.28
N LEU A 48 -12.25 0.00 -0.82
CA LEU A 48 -11.91 -0.08 -2.25
C LEU A 48 -13.14 -0.48 -3.06
N SER A 49 -13.27 0.10 -4.25
CA SER A 49 -14.22 -0.36 -5.26
C SER A 49 -13.80 -1.70 -5.87
N ASP A 50 -14.75 -2.40 -6.50
CA ASP A 50 -14.47 -3.67 -7.19
C ASP A 50 -13.35 -3.54 -8.24
N ALA A 51 -13.33 -2.42 -8.98
CA ALA A 51 -12.28 -2.16 -9.97
C ALA A 51 -10.89 -1.98 -9.32
N GLU A 52 -10.82 -1.35 -8.15
CA GLU A 52 -9.56 -1.19 -7.40
C GLU A 52 -9.10 -2.51 -6.79
N LEU A 53 -10.03 -3.33 -6.28
CA LEU A 53 -9.76 -4.68 -5.81
C LEU A 53 -9.19 -5.55 -6.93
N ASP A 54 -9.79 -5.52 -8.11
CA ASP A 54 -9.30 -6.24 -9.30
C ASP A 54 -7.90 -5.79 -9.70
N GLN A 55 -7.65 -4.48 -9.75
CA GLN A 55 -6.34 -3.93 -10.05
C GLN A 55 -5.28 -4.42 -9.04
N MET A 56 -5.63 -4.45 -7.76
CA MET A 56 -4.75 -4.93 -6.72
C MET A 56 -4.47 -6.42 -6.84
N LEU A 57 -5.48 -7.25 -7.13
CA LEU A 57 -5.31 -8.68 -7.39
C LEU A 57 -4.35 -8.92 -8.57
N GLN A 58 -4.45 -8.12 -9.63
CA GLN A 58 -3.50 -8.19 -10.75
C GLN A 58 -2.07 -7.85 -10.33
N VAL A 59 -1.88 -6.80 -9.51
CA VAL A 59 -0.56 -6.42 -8.98
C VAL A 59 0.01 -7.52 -8.09
N ILE A 60 -0.79 -8.09 -7.20
CA ILE A 60 -0.40 -9.23 -6.34
C ILE A 60 0.00 -10.42 -7.22
N GLY A 61 -0.79 -10.74 -8.25
CA GLY A 61 -0.49 -11.80 -9.20
C GLY A 61 0.87 -11.60 -9.87
N ARG A 62 1.15 -10.39 -10.36
CA ARG A 62 2.43 -10.03 -10.97
C ARG A 62 3.60 -10.18 -9.99
N ILE A 63 3.45 -9.71 -8.75
CA ILE A 63 4.49 -9.82 -7.71
C ILE A 63 4.73 -11.29 -7.33
N ARG A 64 3.68 -12.11 -7.25
CA ARG A 64 3.81 -13.54 -6.95
C ARG A 64 4.52 -14.30 -8.07
N ALA A 65 4.30 -13.90 -9.32
CA ALA A 65 4.96 -14.48 -10.48
C ALA A 65 6.46 -14.10 -10.60
N MET A 66 6.91 -13.03 -9.94
CA MET A 66 8.33 -12.64 -9.92
C MET A 66 9.20 -13.65 -9.18
N LYS A 67 10.44 -13.83 -9.66
CA LYS A 67 11.49 -14.59 -8.97
C LYS A 67 11.87 -13.92 -7.64
N PRO A 68 12.40 -14.67 -6.66
CA PRO A 68 12.86 -14.10 -5.40
C PRO A 68 13.85 -12.94 -5.56
N GLU A 69 14.77 -13.04 -6.53
CA GLU A 69 15.76 -12.01 -6.83
C GLU A 69 15.12 -10.72 -7.38
N GLU A 70 14.15 -10.85 -8.28
CA GLU A 70 13.38 -9.72 -8.84
C GLU A 70 12.58 -9.02 -7.73
N ARG A 71 11.93 -9.78 -6.84
CA ARG A 71 11.25 -9.20 -5.66
C ARG A 71 12.22 -8.47 -4.74
N ALA A 72 13.43 -8.99 -4.56
CA ALA A 72 14.46 -8.34 -3.74
C ALA A 72 15.00 -7.07 -4.41
N ALA A 73 15.13 -7.04 -5.74
CA ALA A 73 15.46 -5.84 -6.50
C ALA A 73 14.36 -4.77 -6.34
N LEU A 74 13.10 -5.13 -6.56
CA LEU A 74 11.96 -4.23 -6.40
C LEU A 74 11.88 -3.62 -5.00
N ARG A 75 12.11 -4.41 -3.94
CA ARG A 75 12.16 -3.90 -2.56
C ARG A 75 13.27 -2.88 -2.35
N ARG A 76 14.45 -3.10 -2.94
CA ARG A 76 15.58 -2.16 -2.87
C ARG A 76 15.27 -0.85 -3.58
N GLU A 77 14.66 -0.91 -4.77
CA GLU A 77 14.23 0.28 -5.52
C GLU A 77 13.20 1.09 -4.74
N ILE A 78 12.21 0.44 -4.12
CA ILE A 78 11.22 1.11 -3.27
C ILE A 78 11.89 1.78 -2.06
N ALA A 79 12.87 1.12 -1.43
CA ALA A 79 13.60 1.68 -0.31
C ALA A 79 14.41 2.93 -0.73
N GLN A 80 15.10 2.87 -1.86
CA GLN A 80 15.82 4.01 -2.42
C GLN A 80 14.87 5.18 -2.72
N PHE A 81 13.72 4.91 -3.36
CA PHE A 81 12.72 5.94 -3.63
C PHE A 81 12.22 6.62 -2.34
N ARG A 82 11.98 5.85 -1.28
CA ARG A 82 11.53 6.38 0.02
C ARG A 82 12.58 7.23 0.73
N GLN A 83 13.86 7.01 0.47
CA GLN A 83 14.96 7.82 1.02
C GLN A 83 15.11 9.17 0.34
N LEU A 84 14.54 9.34 -0.87
CA LEU A 84 14.59 10.63 -1.56
C LEU A 84 13.79 11.71 -0.81
N PRO A 85 14.28 12.96 -0.80
CA PRO A 85 13.51 14.12 -0.32
C PRO A 85 12.16 14.23 -1.04
N GLU A 86 11.14 14.69 -0.32
CA GLU A 86 9.78 14.81 -0.87
C GLU A 86 9.69 15.59 -2.20
N PRO A 87 10.41 16.72 -2.41
CA PRO A 87 10.42 17.39 -3.71
C PRO A 87 10.91 16.52 -4.86
N GLN A 88 11.94 15.71 -4.62
CA GLN A 88 12.48 14.79 -5.63
C GLN A 88 11.51 13.62 -5.88
N ARG A 89 10.85 13.11 -4.84
CA ARG A 89 9.78 12.11 -5.00
C ARG A 89 8.61 12.66 -5.81
N GLN A 90 8.22 13.91 -5.58
CA GLN A 90 7.17 14.58 -6.37
C GLN A 90 7.58 14.72 -7.83
N GLN A 91 8.82 15.15 -8.10
CA GLN A 91 9.33 15.24 -9.47
C GLN A 91 9.33 13.87 -10.17
N LEU A 92 9.71 12.80 -9.47
CA LEU A 92 9.64 11.45 -10.00
C LEU A 92 8.19 11.03 -10.27
N ARG A 93 7.26 11.23 -9.32
CA ARG A 93 5.83 10.93 -9.50
C ARG A 93 5.20 11.66 -10.69
N GLN A 94 5.65 12.89 -10.95
CA GLN A 94 5.24 13.67 -12.11
C GLN A 94 5.98 13.27 -13.41
N GLY A 95 6.97 12.39 -13.32
CA GLY A 95 7.75 11.89 -14.43
C GLY A 95 7.00 10.84 -15.27
N TRP A 96 7.41 10.72 -16.53
CA TRP A 96 6.83 9.78 -17.49
C TRP A 96 7.00 8.30 -17.10
N GLY A 97 8.07 7.95 -16.38
CA GLY A 97 8.38 6.58 -15.99
C GLY A 97 7.35 5.93 -15.05
N TRP A 98 6.48 6.73 -14.41
CA TRP A 98 5.43 6.23 -13.52
C TRP A 98 4.06 6.08 -14.20
N MET A 99 3.97 6.32 -15.51
CA MET A 99 2.71 6.10 -16.24
C MET A 99 2.39 4.61 -16.38
N PRO A 100 1.10 4.21 -16.38
CA PRO A 100 0.70 2.83 -16.65
C PRO A 100 1.29 2.29 -17.96
N PRO A 101 1.62 0.98 -18.04
CA PRO A 101 2.19 0.38 -19.25
C PRO A 101 1.36 0.65 -20.50
N GLU A 102 0.03 0.63 -20.41
CA GLU A 102 -0.87 0.93 -21.53
C GLU A 102 -0.65 2.33 -22.11
N ILE A 103 -0.41 3.33 -21.26
CA ILE A 103 -0.12 4.70 -21.70
C ILE A 103 1.28 4.79 -22.34
N GLN A 104 2.25 4.06 -21.80
CA GLN A 104 3.60 4.02 -22.37
C GLN A 104 3.61 3.32 -23.74
N ASP A 105 2.85 2.23 -23.88
CA ASP A 105 2.71 1.45 -25.11
C ASP A 105 1.90 2.22 -26.15
N GLY A 106 0.81 2.86 -25.73
CA GLY A 106 0.02 3.76 -26.56
C GLY A 106 0.84 4.91 -27.11
N TRP A 107 1.72 5.51 -26.30
CA TRP A 107 2.66 6.53 -26.76
C TRP A 107 3.62 6.00 -27.83
N ARG A 108 4.25 4.85 -27.58
CA ARG A 108 5.15 4.21 -28.56
C ARG A 108 4.43 3.94 -29.88
N ALA A 109 3.24 3.35 -29.82
CA ALA A 109 2.43 3.02 -30.99
C ALA A 109 1.94 4.27 -31.74
N MET A 110 1.55 5.33 -31.02
CA MET A 110 1.15 6.60 -31.59
C MET A 110 2.32 7.26 -32.31
N MET A 111 3.47 7.40 -31.64
CA MET A 111 4.65 8.04 -32.22
C MET A 111 5.21 7.24 -33.39
N GLN A 112 5.18 5.90 -33.36
CA GLN A 112 5.61 5.08 -34.50
C GLN A 112 4.78 5.35 -35.77
N LYS A 113 3.52 5.75 -35.63
CA LYS A 113 2.60 6.02 -36.75
C LYS A 113 2.51 7.50 -37.13
N ALA A 114 3.05 8.39 -36.31
CA ALA A 114 2.99 9.83 -36.55
C ALA A 114 3.92 10.24 -37.69
N THR A 115 3.52 11.24 -38.49
CA THR A 115 4.36 11.81 -39.54
C THR A 115 5.49 12.67 -38.96
N PRO A 116 6.56 12.96 -39.72
CA PRO A 116 7.66 13.81 -39.24
C PRO A 116 7.19 15.19 -38.76
N GLU A 117 6.22 15.80 -39.43
CA GLU A 117 5.64 17.09 -39.03
C GLU A 117 4.94 16.97 -37.68
N ARG A 118 4.16 15.90 -37.50
CA ARG A 118 3.48 15.64 -36.23
C ARG A 118 4.45 15.36 -35.09
N HIS A 119 5.57 14.68 -35.36
CA HIS A 119 6.66 14.52 -34.40
C HIS A 119 7.24 15.88 -33.97
N ALA A 120 7.54 16.74 -34.93
CA ALA A 120 8.09 18.07 -34.67
C ALA A 120 7.13 18.94 -33.84
N GLU A 121 5.83 18.92 -34.15
CA GLU A 121 4.79 19.62 -33.38
C GLU A 121 4.76 19.15 -31.92
N ILE A 122 4.69 17.84 -31.71
CA ILE A 122 4.62 17.24 -30.38
C ILE A 122 5.89 17.58 -29.59
N GLN A 123 7.06 17.50 -30.23
CA GLN A 123 8.33 17.81 -29.60
C GLN A 123 8.46 19.29 -29.24
N ALA A 124 8.08 20.20 -30.14
CA ALA A 124 8.07 21.63 -29.87
C ALA A 124 7.14 21.98 -28.70
N LYS A 125 5.94 21.37 -28.68
CA LYS A 125 5.00 21.56 -27.58
C LYS A 125 5.57 21.04 -26.26
N LEU A 126 6.17 19.85 -26.25
CA LEU A 126 6.81 19.31 -25.04
C LEU A 126 7.95 20.18 -24.52
N GLN A 127 8.78 20.74 -25.41
CA GLN A 127 9.87 21.62 -25.01
C GLN A 127 9.37 22.92 -24.37
N SER A 128 8.25 23.46 -24.88
CA SER A 128 7.61 24.68 -24.34
C SER A 128 6.97 24.50 -22.96
N LEU A 129 6.65 23.26 -22.57
CA LEU A 129 5.95 22.97 -21.33
C LEU A 129 6.94 22.75 -20.16
N PRO A 130 6.57 23.14 -18.92
CA PRO A 130 7.28 22.75 -17.70
C PRO A 130 7.36 21.23 -17.54
N ALA A 131 8.38 20.74 -16.82
CA ALA A 131 8.65 19.30 -16.69
C ALA A 131 7.43 18.49 -16.18
N GLY A 132 6.67 19.02 -15.22
CA GLY A 132 5.46 18.37 -14.70
C GLY A 132 4.30 18.32 -15.71
N GLU A 133 4.16 19.35 -16.55
CA GLU A 133 3.08 19.42 -17.55
C GLU A 133 3.35 18.55 -18.78
N ARG A 134 4.63 18.27 -19.07
CA ARG A 134 5.03 17.37 -20.17
C ARG A 134 4.47 15.96 -20.01
N ALA A 135 4.35 15.46 -18.79
CA ALA A 135 3.80 14.11 -18.55
C ALA A 135 2.29 14.09 -18.79
N THR A 136 1.57 15.11 -18.29
CA THR A 136 0.12 15.28 -18.51
C THR A 136 -0.21 15.41 -19.99
N TYR A 137 0.52 16.25 -20.72
CA TYR A 137 0.31 16.44 -22.16
C TYR A 137 0.50 15.14 -22.95
N ARG A 138 1.56 14.37 -22.66
CA ARG A 138 1.76 13.06 -23.30
C ARG A 138 0.63 12.09 -22.98
N ARG A 139 0.16 12.05 -21.73
CA ARG A 139 -0.96 11.19 -21.33
C ARG A 139 -2.21 11.50 -22.13
N GLN A 140 -2.60 12.77 -22.21
CA GLN A 140 -3.79 13.22 -22.95
C GLN A 140 -3.75 12.79 -24.41
N LEU A 141 -2.62 13.01 -25.10
CA LEU A 141 -2.44 12.57 -26.48
C LEU A 141 -2.65 11.06 -26.66
N VAL A 142 -2.13 10.26 -25.72
CA VAL A 142 -2.29 8.80 -25.77
C VAL A 142 -3.73 8.39 -25.48
N GLU A 143 -4.38 8.99 -24.50
CA GLU A 143 -5.78 8.70 -24.18
C GLU A 143 -6.70 9.00 -25.37
N GLU A 144 -6.49 10.13 -26.05
CA GLU A 144 -7.20 10.46 -27.29
C GLU A 144 -6.93 9.44 -28.40
N TYR A 145 -5.67 9.05 -28.59
CA TYR A 145 -5.27 8.04 -29.57
C TYR A 145 -5.93 6.68 -29.28
N LEU A 146 -5.92 6.22 -28.03
CA LEU A 146 -6.52 4.96 -27.62
C LEU A 146 -8.04 4.99 -27.79
N LYS A 147 -8.70 6.11 -27.44
CA LYS A 147 -10.13 6.32 -27.67
C LYS A 147 -10.48 6.24 -29.16
N GLN A 148 -9.72 6.92 -30.02
CA GLN A 148 -9.93 6.87 -31.47
C GLN A 148 -9.67 5.47 -32.05
N LYS A 149 -8.67 4.75 -31.53
CA LYS A 149 -8.35 3.39 -31.95
C LYS A 149 -9.43 2.40 -31.53
N ALA A 150 -10.01 2.56 -30.34
CA ALA A 150 -11.13 1.76 -29.86
C ALA A 150 -12.41 2.00 -30.69
N ALA A 151 -12.69 3.24 -31.08
CA ALA A 151 -13.85 3.57 -31.90
C ALA A 151 -13.76 3.09 -33.37
N LYS A 152 -12.56 2.72 -33.84
CA LYS A 152 -12.32 2.19 -35.20
C LYS A 152 -12.22 0.66 -35.25
N LYS A 153 -12.37 -0.01 -34.11
CA LYS A 153 -12.48 -1.47 -34.01
C LYS A 153 -13.95 -1.87 -33.96
#